data_AF-A0AA35XMB5-F1
#
_entry.id   AF-A0AA35XMB5-F1
#
_cell.length_a   1.000
_cell.length_b   1.000
_cell.length_c   1.000
_cell.angle_alpha   90.00
_cell.angle_beta   90.00
_cell.angle_gamma   90.00
#
_symmetry.space_group_name_H-M   'P 1'
#
loop_
_entity.id
_entity.type
_entity.pdbx_description
1 polymer ?
#
loop_
_entity_poly.entity_id
_entity_poly.type
_entity_poly.pdbx_seq_one_letter_code
_entity_poly.pdbx_strand_id
1 'polypeptide(L)'
;MRCAYRPRRFSCVNRRSQFSSQVAVMGHQNVWYSHPRKYGPGSRQCRVCANRHGLIRKYGLHMCRQCFRENAAEIGFLKVGILKHVSRYII
;
A
#
# COMPACT_ATOMS: atom_id res chain seq x y z
N MET A 1 -4.56 19.26 30.69
CA MET A 1 -3.86 20.30 29.91
C MET A 1 -4.61 20.50 28.60
N ARG A 2 -5.41 21.58 28.51
CA ARG A 2 -6.10 22.00 27.28
C ARG A 2 -5.30 23.15 26.68
N CYS A 3 -4.89 23.05 25.43
CA CYS A 3 -4.46 24.23 24.67
C CYS A 3 -5.38 24.34 23.45
N ALA A 4 -6.33 25.27 23.56
CA ALA A 4 -7.14 25.74 22.45
C ALA A 4 -6.29 26.63 21.55
N TYR A 5 -6.49 26.56 20.23
CA TYR A 5 -6.05 27.62 19.33
C TYR A 5 -7.21 28.09 18.46
N ARG A 6 -7.40 29.41 18.51
CA ARG A 6 -8.50 30.19 17.93
C ARG A 6 -8.10 30.68 16.54
N PRO A 7 -9.06 30.96 15.64
CA PRO A 7 -8.84 32.12 14.77
C PRO A 7 -10.07 33.02 14.65
N ARG A 8 -9.81 34.34 14.67
CA ARG A 8 -10.71 35.37 14.12
C ARG A 8 -9.92 36.12 13.04
N ARG A 9 -10.46 36.21 11.82
CA ARG A 9 -11.03 37.43 11.22
C ARG A 9 -11.17 37.31 9.69
N PHE A 10 -12.43 37.47 9.29
CA PHE A 10 -13.00 38.11 8.10
C PHE A 10 -12.08 38.87 7.12
N SER A 11 -12.30 38.64 5.83
CA SER A 11 -12.81 39.65 4.85
C SER A 11 -13.06 38.97 3.49
N CYS A 12 -14.32 38.79 3.10
CA CYS A 12 -15.06 39.63 2.14
C CYS A 12 -14.90 39.21 0.66
N VAL A 13 -15.92 38.46 0.22
CA VAL A 13 -16.58 38.45 -1.10
C VAL A 13 -15.72 38.30 -2.37
N ASN A 14 -16.00 37.24 -3.12
CA ASN A 14 -16.46 37.49 -4.48
C ASN A 14 -17.63 36.58 -4.85
N ARG A 15 -18.67 37.26 -5.31
CA ARG A 15 -19.98 36.76 -5.71
C ARG A 15 -19.83 36.28 -7.16
N ARG A 16 -19.92 34.97 -7.41
CA ARG A 16 -20.44 34.48 -8.69
C ARG A 16 -21.65 33.61 -8.44
N SER A 17 -22.71 34.11 -9.04
CA SER A 17 -24.08 33.64 -9.13
C SER A 17 -24.20 32.22 -9.65
N GLN A 18 -25.07 31.46 -8.95
CA GLN A 18 -26.13 30.62 -9.51
C GLN A 18 -25.69 29.40 -10.35
N PHE A 19 -25.98 28.18 -9.90
CA PHE A 19 -27.20 27.44 -10.25
C PHE A 19 -27.16 26.05 -9.59
N SER A 20 -28.33 25.52 -9.25
CA SER A 20 -28.50 24.33 -8.42
C SER A 20 -28.00 23.03 -9.08
N SER A 21 -27.23 22.25 -8.32
CA SER A 21 -27.47 20.82 -8.17
C SER A 21 -26.99 20.42 -6.79
N GLN A 22 -27.91 20.36 -5.83
CA GLN A 22 -27.66 19.73 -4.54
C GLN A 22 -27.49 18.23 -4.77
N VAL A 23 -26.31 17.81 -5.24
CA VAL A 23 -25.90 16.41 -5.14
C VAL A 23 -25.56 16.22 -3.67
N ALA A 24 -26.37 15.45 -2.96
CA ALA A 24 -26.12 15.08 -1.57
C ALA A 24 -24.64 14.69 -1.44
N VAL A 25 -23.88 15.47 -0.67
CA VAL A 25 -22.46 15.30 -0.46
C VAL A 25 -22.29 13.97 0.25
N MET A 26 -21.96 12.93 -0.50
CA MET A 26 -21.69 11.61 0.06
C MET A 26 -20.41 11.74 0.87
N GLY A 27 -20.52 11.92 2.20
CA GLY A 27 -19.38 11.92 3.12
C GLY A 27 -18.48 10.67 2.95
N HIS A 28 -19.03 9.60 2.37
CA HIS A 28 -18.29 8.43 1.91
C HIS A 28 -17.10 8.75 0.99
N GLN A 29 -17.22 9.75 0.09
CA GLN A 29 -16.15 10.09 -0.86
C GLN A 29 -14.90 10.67 -0.18
N ASN A 30 -15.06 11.44 0.90
CA ASN A 30 -13.94 11.98 1.68
C ASN A 30 -13.37 11.00 2.72
N VAL A 31 -14.12 9.96 3.08
CA VAL A 31 -13.68 8.94 4.05
C VAL A 31 -12.96 7.78 3.35
N TRP A 32 -13.39 7.43 2.12
CA TRP A 32 -12.81 6.35 1.35
C TRP A 32 -11.33 6.62 1.03
N TYR A 33 -10.46 5.66 1.35
CA TYR A 33 -9.01 5.76 1.10
C TYR A 33 -8.32 6.99 1.75
N SER A 34 -8.95 7.63 2.74
CA SER A 34 -8.42 8.81 3.44
C SER A 34 -7.03 8.59 4.08
N HIS A 35 -6.73 7.39 4.56
CA HIS A 35 -5.44 7.09 5.19
C HIS A 35 -4.31 6.88 4.17
N PRO A 36 -3.19 7.62 4.26
CA PRO A 36 -2.08 7.50 3.32
C PRO A 36 -1.36 6.15 3.44
N ARG A 37 -1.25 5.40 2.34
CA ARG A 37 -0.59 4.08 2.28
C ARG A 37 0.83 4.14 1.71
N LYS A 38 1.60 5.16 2.09
CA LYS A 38 2.98 5.34 1.59
C LYS A 38 3.98 4.36 2.22
N TYR A 39 3.68 3.86 3.42
CA TYR A 39 4.58 3.01 4.20
C TYR A 39 3.83 1.95 5.01
N GLY A 40 4.57 1.08 5.71
CA GLY A 40 4.02 -0.04 6.47
C GLY A 40 3.73 -1.31 5.64
N PRO A 41 3.21 -2.37 6.27
CA PRO A 41 2.95 -3.65 5.61
C PRO A 41 1.82 -3.55 4.57
N GLY A 42 0.81 -2.71 4.81
CA GLY A 42 -0.34 -2.54 3.91
C GLY A 42 -0.04 -1.76 2.60
N SER A 43 1.10 -1.05 2.56
CA SER A 43 1.52 -0.27 1.38
C SER A 43 2.10 -1.13 0.25
N ARG A 44 2.54 -2.36 0.57
CA ARG A 44 3.29 -3.21 -0.36
C ARG A 44 2.51 -4.48 -0.63
N GLN A 45 2.61 -4.97 -1.86
CA GLN A 45 1.96 -6.19 -2.30
C GLN A 45 2.92 -7.04 -3.15
N CYS A 46 2.71 -8.35 -3.15
CA CYS A 46 3.40 -9.27 -4.04
C CYS A 46 3.13 -8.91 -5.50
N ARG A 47 4.16 -8.95 -6.35
CA ARG A 47 4.03 -8.70 -7.79
C ARG A 47 3.13 -9.70 -8.51
N VAL A 48 3.14 -10.97 -8.07
CA VAL A 48 2.40 -12.07 -8.73
C VAL A 48 1.02 -12.24 -8.09
N CYS A 49 1.01 -12.38 -6.77
CA CYS A 49 -0.13 -12.93 -6.04
C CYS A 49 -0.96 -11.84 -5.32
N ALA A 50 -0.58 -10.55 -5.45
CA ALA A 50 -1.15 -9.38 -4.78
C ALA A 50 -1.29 -9.45 -3.25
N ASN A 51 -0.87 -10.55 -2.62
CA ASN A 51 -0.88 -10.75 -1.19
C ASN A 51 0.12 -9.80 -0.52
N ARG A 52 -0.28 -9.24 0.63
CA ARG A 52 0.55 -8.33 1.44
C ARG A 52 1.37 -9.08 2.49
N HIS A 53 1.00 -10.33 2.78
CA HIS A 53 1.66 -11.15 3.79
C HIS A 53 2.90 -11.86 3.23
N GLY A 54 3.91 -12.03 4.09
CA GLY A 54 5.07 -12.86 3.76
C GLY A 54 5.89 -12.35 2.58
N LEU A 55 5.91 -11.04 2.35
CA LEU A 55 6.64 -10.40 1.26
C LEU A 55 8.15 -10.41 1.55
N ILE A 56 8.92 -11.00 0.65
CA ILE A 56 10.38 -10.97 0.64
C ILE A 56 10.81 -9.62 0.07
N ARG A 57 11.53 -8.86 0.89
CA ARG A 57 12.00 -7.50 0.56
C ARG A 57 13.50 -7.42 0.29
N LYS A 58 14.21 -8.54 0.46
CA LYS A 58 15.65 -8.64 0.17
C LYS A 58 15.86 -8.56 -1.35
N TYR A 59 16.92 -7.89 -1.77
CA TYR A 59 17.33 -7.78 -3.17
C TYR A 59 16.29 -7.15 -4.14
N GLY A 60 15.28 -6.43 -3.63
CA GLY A 60 14.29 -5.75 -4.50
C GLY A 60 13.31 -6.67 -5.24
N LEU A 61 13.17 -7.94 -4.82
CA LEU A 61 12.31 -8.93 -5.48
C LEU A 61 10.80 -8.63 -5.32
N HIS A 62 10.36 -8.15 -4.16
CA HIS A 62 8.95 -7.83 -3.85
C HIS A 62 7.96 -8.96 -4.20
N MET A 63 8.33 -10.19 -3.85
CA MET A 63 7.51 -11.40 -4.05
C MET A 63 7.19 -12.05 -2.70
N CYS A 64 6.05 -12.73 -2.58
CA CYS A 64 5.74 -13.47 -1.35
C CYS A 64 6.47 -14.81 -1.31
N ARG A 65 6.68 -15.36 -0.11
CA ARG A 65 7.43 -16.61 0.10
C ARG A 65 6.91 -17.84 -0.65
N GLN A 66 5.60 -17.88 -0.96
CA GLN A 66 5.00 -18.97 -1.73
C GLN A 66 5.40 -18.84 -3.20
N CYS A 67 5.12 -17.68 -3.78
CA CYS A 67 5.39 -17.40 -5.20
C CYS A 67 6.92 -17.36 -5.48
N PHE A 68 7.76 -17.07 -4.47
CA PHE A 68 9.22 -17.24 -4.59
C PHE A 68 9.66 -18.70 -4.74
N ARG A 69 9.01 -19.66 -4.06
CA ARG A 69 9.41 -21.08 -4.13
C ARG A 69 9.10 -21.71 -5.49
N GLU A 70 8.06 -21.24 -6.16
CA GLU A 70 7.67 -21.66 -7.51
C GLU A 70 8.66 -21.12 -8.54
N ASN A 71 9.04 -19.84 -8.43
CA ASN A 71 9.88 -19.16 -9.42
C ASN A 71 11.40 -19.18 -9.10
N ALA A 72 11.81 -19.77 -7.98
CA ALA A 72 13.21 -19.73 -7.52
C ALA A 72 14.21 -20.30 -8.55
N ALA A 73 13.82 -21.35 -9.27
CA ALA A 73 14.66 -21.98 -10.29
C ALA A 73 14.89 -21.05 -11.50
N GLU A 74 13.85 -20.35 -11.94
CA GLU A 74 13.90 -19.44 -13.09
C GLU A 74 14.66 -18.15 -12.77
N ILE A 75 14.60 -17.69 -11.53
CA ILE A 75 15.39 -16.54 -11.05
C ILE A 75 16.88 -16.92 -10.92
N GLY A 76 17.21 -18.21 -10.95
CA GLY A 76 18.58 -18.73 -10.85
C GLY A 76 19.07 -18.97 -9.42
N PHE A 77 18.16 -19.05 -8.44
CA PHE A 77 18.53 -19.47 -7.10
C PHE A 77 18.76 -20.99 -7.08
N LEU A 78 19.94 -21.41 -6.65
CA LEU A 78 20.30 -22.82 -6.48
C LEU A 78 20.27 -23.19 -5.00
N LYS A 79 19.72 -24.35 -4.66
CA LYS A 79 19.80 -24.89 -3.31
C LYS A 79 21.19 -25.52 -3.10
N VAL A 80 22.00 -24.89 -2.25
CA VAL A 80 23.31 -25.43 -1.87
C VAL A 80 23.11 -26.46 -0.75
N GLY A 81 23.02 -27.74 -1.11
CA GLY A 81 22.88 -28.86 -0.17
C GLY A 81 23.61 -30.08 -0.72
N ILE A 82 24.18 -30.88 0.20
CA ILE A 82 25.23 -31.88 -0.06
C ILE A 82 24.82 -32.99 -1.07
N LEU A 83 23.54 -33.21 -1.37
CA LEU A 83 23.12 -34.17 -2.39
C LEU A 83 21.97 -33.61 -3.23
N LYS A 84 22.07 -33.83 -4.54
CA LYS A 84 21.15 -33.35 -5.58
C LYS A 84 19.71 -33.82 -5.30
N HIS A 85 18.73 -32.97 -5.64
CA HIS A 85 17.29 -33.24 -5.71
C HIS A 85 16.42 -33.22 -4.44
N VAL A 86 16.56 -32.24 -3.54
CA VAL A 86 15.40 -31.90 -2.67
C VAL A 86 15.17 -30.40 -2.64
N SER A 87 14.23 -29.95 -3.48
CA SER A 87 13.73 -28.57 -3.60
C SER A 87 13.32 -27.97 -2.24
N ARG A 88 14.20 -27.14 -1.68
CA ARG A 88 13.90 -26.18 -0.61
C ARG A 88 14.85 -24.99 -0.79
N TYR A 89 14.48 -24.08 -1.69
CA TYR A 89 15.13 -22.77 -1.81
C TYR A 89 14.82 -21.96 -0.54
N ILE A 90 15.86 -21.61 0.23
CA ILE A 90 15.79 -20.83 1.47
C ILE A 90 16.23 -19.40 1.16
N ILE A 91 15.64 -18.40 1.85
CA ILE A 91 15.95 -16.96 1.80
C ILE A 91 17.05 -16.61 2.82
#